data_AF-A0A3M1WXW5-F1
#
_entry.id   AF-A0A3M1WXW5-F1
#
_cell.length_a   1.000
_cell.length_b   1.000
_cell.length_c   1.000
_cell.angle_alpha   90.00
_cell.angle_beta   90.00
_cell.angle_gamma   90.00
#
_symmetry.space_group_name_H-M   'P 1'
#
loop_
_entity.id
_entity.type
_entity.pdbx_description
1 polymer ?
#
loop_
_entity_poly.entity_id
_entity_poly.type
_entity_poly.pdbx_seq_one_letter_code
_entity_poly.pdbx_strand_id
1 'polypeptide(L)'
;MTPAELLAEVLAGGISRESAWELTYLLNKMMVADEVDPGDARQVDETLRRLYATLNLALEHLAGQDVARASQLFNGCYLEFLFRHGHSLALQLARRARTLQASRIAPYSDAPYRALLEALCRRRPEVWEGALEAGRGGSRPFARLSEIRQVADCLDRLELQQQLFEQVLPFDLPTPAELDLSGCQIDEADQVGLSTFFLTALANQLLGNDFVPNPVSALELPDLHQLVSRDGKVDPELRQRLVERFETELTGSSAFVDWCLAALEEEFCCLDARAIDGRFLACLLVRLNGTGED
;
A
#
# COMPACT_ATOMS: atom_id res chain seq x y z
N MET A 1 14.28 -3.09 -26.90
CA MET A 1 14.92 -2.10 -26.02
C MET A 1 13.85 -1.08 -25.70
N THR A 2 13.25 -1.15 -24.52
CA THR A 2 12.29 -0.14 -24.05
C THR A 2 13.06 1.13 -23.71
N PRO A 3 12.66 2.33 -24.18
CA PRO A 3 13.21 3.59 -23.70
C PRO A 3 12.89 3.70 -22.21
N ALA A 4 13.79 3.23 -21.35
CA ALA A 4 13.60 3.31 -19.90
C ALA A 4 13.76 4.75 -19.37
N GLU A 5 14.18 5.66 -20.26
CA GLU A 5 14.54 7.04 -19.97
C GLU A 5 14.27 7.91 -21.21
N LEU A 6 12.99 8.24 -21.44
CA LEU A 6 12.56 9.03 -22.60
C LEU A 6 13.29 10.38 -22.68
N LEU A 7 13.54 10.98 -21.51
CA LEU A 7 14.35 12.21 -21.42
C LEU A 7 15.81 11.99 -21.85
N ALA A 8 16.44 10.84 -21.56
CA ALA A 8 17.81 10.56 -22.00
C ALA A 8 17.91 10.56 -23.53
N GLU A 9 16.93 9.96 -24.21
CA GLU A 9 16.89 9.92 -25.66
C GLU A 9 16.69 11.32 -26.27
N VAL A 10 15.83 12.13 -25.66
CA VAL A 10 15.65 13.55 -26.03
C VAL A 10 16.96 14.33 -25.87
N LEU A 11 17.65 14.18 -24.73
CA LEU A 11 18.92 14.87 -24.48
C LEU A 11 20.05 14.39 -25.40
N ALA A 12 20.07 13.09 -25.76
CA ALA A 12 21.03 12.53 -26.71
C ALA A 12 20.86 13.10 -28.13
N GLY A 13 19.64 13.53 -28.48
CA GLY A 13 19.35 14.29 -29.71
C GLY A 13 19.94 15.72 -29.71
N GLY A 14 20.52 16.16 -28.60
CA GLY A 14 21.05 17.50 -28.38
C GLY A 14 20.02 18.42 -27.73
N ILE A 15 20.51 19.41 -26.98
CA ILE A 15 19.68 20.42 -26.34
C ILE A 15 19.96 21.81 -26.92
N SER A 16 18.91 22.60 -27.08
CA SER A 16 19.03 24.01 -27.42
C SER A 16 19.68 24.79 -26.27
N ARG A 17 20.24 25.97 -26.57
CA ARG A 17 20.83 26.85 -25.55
C ARG A 17 19.74 27.33 -24.59
N GLU A 18 18.56 27.60 -25.11
CA GLU A 18 17.38 28.03 -24.38
C GLU A 18 16.96 26.96 -23.36
N SER A 19 16.82 25.70 -23.79
CA SER A 19 16.49 24.57 -22.89
C SER A 19 17.56 24.34 -21.82
N ALA A 20 18.85 24.51 -22.15
CA ALA A 20 19.94 24.40 -21.17
C ALA A 20 19.87 25.48 -20.08
N TRP A 21 19.51 26.72 -20.46
CA TRP A 21 19.27 27.81 -19.52
C TRP A 21 18.04 27.53 -18.63
N GLU A 22 16.95 27.03 -19.21
CA GLU A 22 15.75 26.67 -18.45
C GLU A 22 16.01 25.55 -17.45
N LEU A 23 16.75 24.50 -17.83
CA LEU A 23 17.16 23.43 -16.92
C LEU A 23 17.97 23.97 -15.73
N THR A 24 18.93 24.86 -16.01
CA THR A 24 19.77 25.48 -14.98
C THR A 24 18.94 26.36 -14.05
N TYR A 25 18.01 27.13 -14.61
CA TYR A 25 17.08 27.95 -13.84
C TYR A 25 16.19 27.09 -12.92
N LEU A 26 15.62 26.00 -13.44
CA LEU A 26 14.81 25.08 -12.64
C LEU A 26 15.62 24.39 -11.54
N LEU A 27 16.83 23.94 -11.84
CA LEU A 27 17.72 23.34 -10.85
C LEU A 27 17.97 24.32 -9.71
N ASN A 28 18.33 25.57 -10.02
CA ASN A 28 18.55 26.60 -9.00
C ASN A 28 17.29 26.88 -8.18
N LYS A 29 16.12 26.94 -8.84
CA LYS A 29 14.83 27.13 -8.16
C LYS A 29 14.53 25.99 -7.19
N MET A 30 14.79 24.75 -7.59
CA MET A 30 14.64 23.58 -6.72
C MET A 30 15.63 23.62 -5.56
N MET A 31 16.91 23.91 -5.80
CA MET A 31 17.91 23.99 -4.74
C MET A 31 17.56 25.02 -3.68
N VAL A 32 17.07 26.21 -4.08
CA VAL A 32 16.61 27.24 -3.13
C VAL A 32 15.38 26.77 -2.35
N ALA A 33 14.40 26.16 -3.01
CA ALA A 33 13.20 25.63 -2.34
C ALA A 33 13.50 24.46 -1.39
N ASP A 34 14.57 23.74 -1.68
CA ASP A 34 15.01 22.56 -0.95
C ASP A 34 16.08 22.86 0.10
N GLU A 35 16.50 24.13 0.24
CA GLU A 35 17.58 24.59 1.12
C GLU A 35 18.90 23.82 0.93
N VAL A 36 19.20 23.48 -0.33
CA VAL A 36 20.39 22.72 -0.72
C VAL A 36 21.64 23.59 -0.61
N ASP A 37 22.70 23.06 0.00
CA ASP A 37 24.03 23.68 -0.02
C ASP A 37 24.68 23.50 -1.41
N PRO A 38 24.90 24.58 -2.19
CA PRO A 38 25.54 24.48 -3.50
C PRO A 38 26.99 23.98 -3.44
N GLY A 39 27.64 24.06 -2.27
CA GLY A 39 28.96 23.52 -2.02
C GLY A 39 28.97 22.00 -1.81
N ASP A 40 27.82 21.39 -1.53
CA ASP A 40 27.68 19.95 -1.37
C ASP A 40 27.28 19.29 -2.70
N ALA A 41 28.29 18.75 -3.40
CA ALA A 41 28.09 18.08 -4.67
C ALA A 41 27.08 16.93 -4.62
N ARG A 42 26.91 16.25 -3.47
CA ARG A 42 25.93 15.15 -3.34
C ARG A 42 24.50 15.68 -3.35
N GLN A 43 24.23 16.75 -2.59
CA GLN A 43 22.90 17.35 -2.55
C GLN A 43 22.52 17.97 -3.90
N VAL A 44 23.49 18.55 -4.60
CA VAL A 44 23.29 19.07 -5.97
C VAL A 44 22.96 17.92 -6.93
N ASP A 45 23.71 16.81 -6.89
CA ASP A 45 23.44 15.62 -7.72
C ASP A 45 22.05 15.03 -7.46
N GLU A 46 21.66 14.89 -6.19
CA GLU A 46 20.32 14.41 -5.81
C GLU A 46 19.20 15.33 -6.33
N THR A 47 19.41 16.65 -6.30
CA THR A 47 18.45 17.62 -6.79
C THR A 47 18.33 17.56 -8.32
N LEU A 48 19.46 17.40 -9.02
CA LEU A 48 19.47 17.20 -10.47
C LEU A 48 18.77 15.90 -10.86
N ARG A 49 19.00 14.80 -10.14
CA ARG A 49 18.30 13.52 -10.36
C ARG A 49 16.79 13.66 -10.17
N ARG A 50 16.33 14.41 -9.15
CA ARG A 50 14.91 14.69 -8.93
C ARG A 50 14.30 15.53 -10.05
N LEU A 51 15.02 16.56 -10.52
CA LEU A 51 14.59 17.36 -11.67
C LEU A 51 14.42 16.48 -12.91
N TYR A 52 15.45 15.68 -13.22
CA TYR A 52 15.44 14.73 -14.34
C TYR A 52 14.27 13.76 -14.25
N ALA A 53 14.11 13.09 -13.11
CA ALA A 53 13.02 12.15 -12.87
C ALA A 53 11.64 12.81 -13.05
N THR A 54 11.46 14.02 -12.52
CA THR A 54 10.18 14.74 -12.63
C THR A 54 9.86 15.12 -14.07
N LEU A 55 10.84 15.58 -14.84
CA LEU A 55 10.68 15.88 -16.26
C LEU A 55 10.41 14.61 -17.07
N ASN A 56 11.10 13.51 -16.77
CA ASN A 56 10.88 12.23 -17.41
C ASN A 56 9.45 11.71 -17.17
N LEU A 57 8.95 11.80 -15.94
CA LEU A 57 7.54 11.47 -15.61
C LEU A 57 6.55 12.24 -16.47
N ALA A 58 6.78 13.56 -16.65
CA ALA A 58 5.91 14.40 -17.44
C ALA A 58 5.92 13.98 -18.93
N LEU A 59 7.10 13.72 -19.47
CA LEU A 59 7.25 13.29 -20.87
C LEU A 59 6.63 11.91 -21.10
N GLU A 60 6.87 10.94 -20.22
CA GLU A 60 6.24 9.61 -20.30
C GLU A 60 4.71 9.72 -20.24
N HIS A 61 4.18 10.62 -19.40
CA HIS A 61 2.73 10.82 -19.29
C HIS A 61 2.13 11.46 -20.55
N LEU A 62 2.79 12.45 -21.13
CA LEU A 62 2.26 13.23 -22.25
C LEU A 62 2.57 12.63 -23.63
N ALA A 63 3.66 11.88 -23.76
CA ALA A 63 4.15 11.33 -25.02
C ALA A 63 4.11 9.80 -25.08
N GLY A 64 3.93 9.11 -23.95
CA GLY A 64 4.04 7.66 -23.89
C GLY A 64 5.48 7.22 -24.19
N GLN A 65 5.66 6.41 -25.22
CA GLN A 65 6.97 5.94 -25.69
C GLN A 65 7.44 6.66 -26.98
N ASP A 66 6.74 7.71 -27.41
CA ASP A 66 7.07 8.45 -28.63
C ASP A 66 8.15 9.52 -28.37
N VAL A 67 9.39 9.18 -28.75
CA VAL A 67 10.59 10.02 -28.59
C VAL A 67 10.50 11.32 -29.40
N ALA A 68 9.91 11.26 -30.60
CA ALA A 68 9.77 12.45 -31.46
C ALA A 68 8.79 13.44 -30.82
N ARG A 69 7.66 12.93 -30.32
CA ARG A 69 6.69 13.74 -29.56
C ARG A 69 7.29 14.27 -28.26
N ALA A 70 8.04 13.46 -27.52
CA ALA A 70 8.73 13.90 -26.31
C ALA A 70 9.72 15.03 -26.60
N SER A 71 10.48 14.92 -27.70
CA SER A 71 11.40 15.96 -28.16
C SER A 71 10.67 17.25 -28.55
N GLN A 72 9.52 17.14 -29.22
CA GLN A 72 8.69 18.30 -29.54
C GLN A 72 8.14 18.99 -28.28
N LEU A 73 7.70 18.22 -27.29
CA LEU A 73 7.24 18.78 -26.01
C LEU A 73 8.38 19.46 -25.26
N PHE A 74 9.53 18.78 -25.13
CA PHE A 74 10.69 19.31 -24.41
C PHE A 74 11.24 20.61 -25.02
N ASN A 75 11.25 20.72 -26.35
CA ASN A 75 11.75 21.92 -27.04
C ASN A 75 10.65 22.97 -27.31
N GLY A 76 9.38 22.59 -27.24
CA GLY A 76 8.25 23.42 -27.65
C GLY A 76 7.49 24.08 -26.49
N CYS A 77 7.79 23.74 -25.24
CA CYS A 77 7.16 24.36 -24.07
C CYS A 77 8.19 24.67 -22.98
N TYR A 78 7.86 25.62 -22.09
CA TYR A 78 8.72 25.92 -20.95
C TYR A 78 8.84 24.70 -20.05
N LEU A 79 10.07 24.34 -19.68
CA LEU A 79 10.37 23.17 -18.86
C LEU A 79 9.70 23.24 -17.48
N GLU A 80 9.41 24.46 -16.99
CA GLU A 80 8.64 24.64 -15.76
C GLU A 80 7.23 24.04 -15.84
N PHE A 81 6.58 24.09 -17.01
CA PHE A 81 5.28 23.45 -17.20
C PHE A 81 5.38 21.93 -17.13
N LEU A 82 6.40 21.34 -17.78
CA LEU A 82 6.66 19.90 -17.69
C LEU A 82 6.98 19.50 -16.25
N PHE A 83 7.84 20.24 -15.57
CA PHE A 83 8.19 19.99 -14.17
C PHE A 83 6.94 20.00 -13.27
N ARG A 84 6.10 21.03 -13.39
CA ARG A 84 4.84 21.12 -12.63
C ARG A 84 3.90 19.96 -12.93
N HIS A 85 3.82 19.53 -14.19
CA HIS A 85 2.99 18.42 -14.60
C HIS A 85 3.49 17.10 -13.98
N GLY A 86 4.78 16.77 -14.12
CA GLY A 86 5.37 15.58 -13.51
C GLY A 86 5.23 15.56 -11.98
N HIS A 87 5.49 16.69 -11.34
CA HIS A 87 5.34 16.84 -9.89
C HIS A 87 3.87 16.65 -9.44
N SER A 88 2.91 17.10 -10.25
CA SER A 88 1.49 16.96 -9.92
C SER A 88 1.02 15.50 -9.86
N LEU A 89 1.66 14.59 -10.60
CA LEU A 89 1.33 13.15 -10.58
C LEU A 89 1.59 12.55 -9.20
N ALA A 90 2.78 12.81 -8.62
CA ALA A 90 3.11 12.34 -7.27
C ALA A 90 2.24 13.02 -6.19
N LEU A 91 1.92 14.32 -6.37
CA LEU A 91 1.02 15.02 -5.45
C LEU A 91 -0.41 14.47 -5.45
N GLN A 92 -0.92 13.97 -6.58
CA GLN A 92 -2.23 13.34 -6.63
C GLN A 92 -2.29 12.08 -5.76
N LEU A 93 -1.27 11.21 -5.83
CA LEU A 93 -1.15 10.03 -4.97
C LEU A 93 -1.06 10.44 -3.49
N ALA A 94 -0.26 11.46 -3.18
CA ALA A 94 -0.11 11.97 -1.82
C ALA A 94 -1.41 12.56 -1.25
N ARG A 95 -2.28 13.14 -2.08
CA ARG A 95 -3.61 13.61 -1.63
C ARG A 95 -4.51 12.44 -1.26
N ARG A 96 -4.57 11.42 -2.12
CA ARG A 96 -5.32 10.18 -1.86
C ARG A 96 -4.84 9.49 -0.58
N ALA A 97 -3.53 9.34 -0.42
CA ALA A 97 -2.93 8.77 0.78
C ALA A 97 -3.26 9.55 2.05
N ARG A 98 -3.28 10.90 2.00
CA ARG A 98 -3.70 11.73 3.15
C ARG A 98 -5.19 11.58 3.47
N THR A 99 -6.04 11.43 2.47
CA THR A 99 -7.46 11.12 2.69
C THR A 99 -7.62 9.77 3.39
N LEU A 100 -6.89 8.75 2.94
CA LEU A 100 -6.86 7.44 3.60
C LEU A 100 -6.31 7.54 5.04
N GLN A 101 -5.26 8.32 5.28
CA GLN A 101 -4.74 8.53 6.64
C GLN A 101 -5.69 9.28 7.59
N ALA A 102 -6.70 9.97 7.05
CA ALA A 102 -7.73 10.60 7.85
C ALA A 102 -8.96 9.69 8.08
N SER A 103 -8.98 8.50 7.49
CA SER A 103 -10.10 7.54 7.59
C SER A 103 -10.03 6.69 8.87
N ARG A 104 -11.10 5.93 9.15
CA ARG A 104 -11.14 5.03 10.31
C ARG A 104 -10.24 3.81 10.14
N ILE A 105 -9.91 3.43 8.91
CA ILE A 105 -9.06 2.27 8.63
C ILE A 105 -7.56 2.55 8.82
N ALA A 106 -7.17 3.84 8.90
CA ALA A 106 -5.77 4.26 8.93
C ALA A 106 -4.93 3.58 10.03
N PRO A 107 -5.39 3.49 11.31
CA PRO A 107 -4.61 2.86 12.37
C PRO A 107 -4.38 1.36 12.15
N TYR A 108 -5.26 0.72 11.37
CA TYR A 108 -5.30 -0.73 11.19
C TYR A 108 -4.84 -1.18 9.81
N SER A 109 -4.32 -0.27 8.99
CA SER A 109 -3.78 -0.64 7.67
C SER A 109 -2.68 -1.68 7.83
N ASP A 110 -2.78 -2.79 7.10
CA ASP A 110 -1.80 -3.87 7.13
C ASP A 110 -0.40 -3.35 6.70
N ALA A 111 0.66 -3.99 7.20
CA ALA A 111 2.04 -3.51 7.12
C ALA A 111 2.51 -2.95 5.75
N PRO A 112 2.30 -3.62 4.60
CA PRO A 112 2.75 -3.07 3.31
C PRO A 112 2.02 -1.76 2.93
N TYR A 113 0.73 -1.65 3.25
CA TYR A 113 -0.05 -0.45 2.97
C TYR A 113 0.31 0.70 3.93
N ARG A 114 0.62 0.39 5.18
CA ARG A 114 1.10 1.37 6.17
C ARG A 114 2.39 2.06 5.70
N ALA A 115 3.40 1.28 5.29
CA ALA A 115 4.66 1.81 4.78
C ALA A 115 4.46 2.65 3.50
N LEU A 116 3.55 2.23 2.62
CA LEU A 116 3.17 2.99 1.43
C LEU A 116 2.56 4.36 1.79
N LEU A 117 1.58 4.39 2.70
CA LEU A 117 0.92 5.61 3.14
C LEU A 117 1.92 6.58 3.80
N GLU A 118 2.81 6.06 4.64
CA GLU A 118 3.87 6.86 5.26
C GLU A 118 4.79 7.51 4.22
N ALA A 119 5.26 6.75 3.22
CA ALA A 119 6.13 7.26 2.16
C ALA A 119 5.46 8.37 1.32
N LEU A 120 4.17 8.20 1.01
CA LEU A 120 3.40 9.18 0.24
C LEU A 120 3.03 10.44 1.04
N CYS A 121 2.87 10.31 2.36
CA CYS A 121 2.49 11.42 3.24
C CYS A 121 3.67 12.32 3.64
N ARG A 122 4.91 11.92 3.34
CA ARG A 122 6.10 12.76 3.55
C ARG A 122 5.98 14.12 2.87
N ARG A 123 6.81 15.08 3.32
CA ARG A 123 6.90 16.43 2.72
C ARG A 123 7.12 16.35 1.21
N ARG A 124 7.95 15.39 0.77
CA ARG A 124 8.12 15.01 -0.63
C ARG A 124 7.59 13.58 -0.76
N PRO A 125 6.53 13.35 -1.55
CA PRO A 125 6.01 12.01 -1.76
C PRO A 125 7.07 11.12 -2.42
N GLU A 126 7.28 9.95 -1.84
CA GLU A 126 8.23 8.96 -2.30
C GLU A 126 7.49 7.66 -2.66
N VAL A 127 8.10 6.89 -3.55
CA VAL A 127 7.69 5.50 -3.78
C VAL A 127 8.32 4.63 -2.71
N TRP A 128 7.51 3.81 -2.05
CA TRP A 128 7.99 2.72 -1.21
C TRP A 128 8.32 1.51 -2.10
N GLU A 129 9.54 0.98 -2.00
CA GLU A 129 10.03 -0.07 -2.90
C GLU A 129 9.22 -1.36 -2.81
N GLY A 130 8.67 -1.66 -1.63
CA GLY A 130 7.84 -2.85 -1.42
C GLY A 130 6.50 -2.83 -2.17
N ALA A 131 6.04 -1.67 -2.63
CA ALA A 131 4.87 -1.56 -3.51
C ALA A 131 5.19 -1.96 -4.95
N LEU A 132 6.48 -1.96 -5.32
CA LEU A 132 6.96 -2.36 -6.65
C LEU A 132 7.43 -3.82 -6.63
N GLU A 133 8.09 -4.24 -5.55
CA GLU A 133 8.67 -5.57 -5.40
C GLU A 133 8.57 -6.05 -3.96
N ALA A 134 7.81 -7.12 -3.73
CA ALA A 134 7.58 -7.67 -2.40
C ALA A 134 8.90 -7.99 -1.67
N GLY A 135 8.96 -7.62 -0.38
CA GLY A 135 10.14 -7.84 0.47
C GLY A 135 11.23 -6.77 0.35
N ARG A 136 11.10 -5.79 -0.56
CA ARG A 136 12.04 -4.64 -0.58
C ARG A 136 11.64 -3.56 0.42
N GLY A 137 12.60 -3.19 1.26
CA GLY A 137 12.50 -2.04 2.15
C GLY A 137 13.03 -0.76 1.51
N GLY A 138 12.69 0.38 2.13
CA GLY A 138 13.18 1.70 1.72
C GLY A 138 12.20 2.48 0.85
N SER A 139 12.51 3.76 0.66
CA SER A 139 11.76 4.66 -0.19
C SER A 139 12.69 5.58 -0.98
N ARG A 140 12.21 6.04 -2.13
CA ARG A 140 12.96 6.94 -3.01
C ARG A 140 12.02 7.82 -3.84
N PRO A 141 12.52 8.85 -4.52
CA PRO A 141 11.72 9.59 -5.49
C PRO A 141 11.17 8.69 -6.61
N PHE A 142 9.98 9.04 -7.11
CA PHE A 142 9.42 8.46 -8.33
C PHE A 142 10.30 8.81 -9.54
N ALA A 143 10.56 7.83 -10.39
CA ALA A 143 11.38 7.99 -11.59
C ALA A 143 10.62 7.64 -12.88
N ARG A 144 9.60 6.77 -12.79
CA ARG A 144 8.87 6.25 -13.95
C ARG A 144 7.36 6.32 -13.77
N LEU A 145 6.64 6.54 -14.88
CA LEU A 145 5.19 6.57 -14.88
C LEU A 145 4.58 5.21 -14.50
N SER A 146 5.28 4.11 -14.80
CA SER A 146 4.86 2.78 -14.35
C SER A 146 4.82 2.65 -12.83
N GLU A 147 5.67 3.38 -12.10
CA GLU A 147 5.68 3.37 -10.62
C GLU A 147 4.49 4.16 -10.08
N ILE A 148 4.18 5.31 -10.71
CA ILE A 148 2.97 6.09 -10.40
C ILE A 148 1.72 5.23 -10.55
N ARG A 149 1.63 4.44 -11.63
CA ARG A 149 0.50 3.55 -11.90
C ARG A 149 0.41 2.42 -10.87
N GLN A 150 1.51 1.72 -10.59
CA GLN A 150 1.52 0.65 -9.58
C GLN A 150 1.11 1.17 -8.20
N VAL A 151 1.60 2.33 -7.78
CA VAL A 151 1.20 2.94 -6.51
C VAL A 151 -0.27 3.37 -6.54
N ALA A 152 -0.77 3.90 -7.66
CA ALA A 152 -2.19 4.19 -7.83
C ALA A 152 -3.05 2.93 -7.65
N ASP A 153 -2.65 1.80 -8.26
CA ASP A 153 -3.35 0.52 -8.14
C ASP A 153 -3.34 0.02 -6.68
N CYS A 154 -2.24 0.22 -5.93
CA CYS A 154 -2.19 -0.07 -4.50
C CYS A 154 -3.17 0.80 -3.69
N LEU A 155 -3.26 2.09 -4.01
CA LEU A 155 -4.21 3.00 -3.36
C LEU A 155 -5.66 2.65 -3.71
N ASP A 156 -5.94 2.24 -4.95
CA ASP A 156 -7.28 1.78 -5.37
C ASP A 156 -7.72 0.59 -4.50
N ARG A 157 -6.81 -0.37 -4.22
CA ARG A 157 -7.09 -1.51 -3.33
C ARG A 157 -7.37 -1.07 -1.90
N LEU A 158 -6.63 -0.09 -1.38
CA LEU A 158 -6.82 0.40 -0.02
C LEU A 158 -8.10 1.23 0.13
N GLU A 159 -8.48 1.98 -0.91
CA GLU A 159 -9.77 2.67 -0.99
C GLU A 159 -10.95 1.67 -1.05
N LEU A 160 -10.79 0.54 -1.76
CA LEU A 160 -11.76 -0.56 -1.71
C LEU A 160 -11.86 -1.19 -0.32
N GLN A 161 -10.73 -1.39 0.37
CA GLN A 161 -10.76 -1.85 1.77
C GLN A 161 -11.46 -0.84 2.67
N GLN A 162 -11.23 0.47 2.50
CA GLN A 162 -11.96 1.50 3.22
C GLN A 162 -13.47 1.35 3.02
N GLN A 163 -13.92 1.23 1.76
CA GLN A 163 -15.34 1.06 1.44
C GLN A 163 -15.92 -0.23 2.04
N LEU A 164 -15.19 -1.34 1.97
CA LEU A 164 -15.59 -2.61 2.57
C LEU A 164 -15.87 -2.44 4.08
N PHE A 165 -14.91 -1.89 4.81
CA PHE A 165 -15.01 -1.74 6.27
C PHE A 165 -15.96 -0.64 6.73
N GLU A 166 -16.10 0.45 5.99
CA GLU A 166 -16.93 1.58 6.41
C GLU A 166 -18.39 1.49 5.89
N GLN A 167 -18.68 0.65 4.89
CA GLN A 167 -19.99 0.64 4.22
C GLN A 167 -20.63 -0.74 4.05
N VAL A 168 -19.85 -1.81 4.02
CA VAL A 168 -20.37 -3.16 3.68
C VAL A 168 -20.37 -4.08 4.91
N LEU A 169 -19.29 -4.10 5.70
CA LEU A 169 -19.21 -4.95 6.87
C LEU A 169 -20.21 -4.51 7.96
N PRO A 170 -20.83 -5.46 8.68
CA PRO A 170 -21.90 -5.17 9.65
C PRO A 170 -21.37 -4.69 11.01
N PHE A 171 -20.14 -4.21 11.08
CA PHE A 171 -19.51 -3.72 12.30
C PHE A 171 -18.68 -2.46 12.02
N ASP A 172 -18.54 -1.61 13.04
CA ASP A 172 -17.64 -0.47 13.01
C ASP A 172 -16.26 -0.85 13.55
N LEU A 173 -15.21 -0.23 13.00
CA LEU A 173 -13.87 -0.32 13.58
C LEU A 173 -13.79 0.57 14.84
N PRO A 174 -13.33 0.02 15.98
CA PRO A 174 -13.10 0.81 17.18
C PRO A 174 -11.95 1.80 16.97
N THR A 175 -11.80 2.80 17.82
CA THR A 175 -10.51 3.53 17.87
C THR A 175 -9.45 2.66 18.56
N PRO A 176 -8.14 2.88 18.31
CA PRO A 176 -7.09 2.10 18.98
C PRO A 176 -7.16 2.12 20.52
N ALA A 177 -7.69 3.20 21.10
CA ALA A 177 -7.86 3.33 22.55
C ALA A 177 -9.07 2.56 23.10
N GLU A 178 -10.05 2.23 22.26
CA GLU A 178 -11.28 1.51 22.64
C GLU A 178 -11.19 0.01 22.35
N LEU A 179 -10.14 -0.44 21.66
CA LEU A 179 -9.95 -1.84 21.31
C LEU A 179 -9.57 -2.65 22.56
N ASP A 180 -10.50 -3.49 23.02
CA ASP A 180 -10.26 -4.40 24.14
C ASP A 180 -9.43 -5.62 23.72
N LEU A 181 -8.13 -5.55 24.00
CA LEU A 181 -7.17 -6.65 23.80
C LEU A 181 -6.91 -7.44 25.08
N SER A 182 -7.72 -7.25 26.12
CA SER A 182 -7.49 -7.92 27.41
C SER A 182 -7.52 -9.44 27.27
N GLY A 183 -6.42 -10.08 27.69
CA GLY A 183 -6.24 -11.52 27.61
C GLY A 183 -6.07 -12.05 26.18
N CYS A 184 -5.88 -11.19 25.18
CA CYS A 184 -5.55 -11.61 23.82
C CYS A 184 -4.05 -11.90 23.69
N GLN A 185 -3.68 -12.65 22.66
CA GLN A 185 -2.27 -12.89 22.33
C GLN A 185 -1.58 -11.66 21.71
N ILE A 186 -2.36 -10.81 21.03
CA ILE A 186 -1.95 -9.49 20.58
C ILE A 186 -2.37 -8.51 21.67
N ASP A 187 -1.42 -7.74 22.20
CA ASP A 187 -1.62 -6.79 23.31
C ASP A 187 -1.48 -5.32 22.89
N GLU A 188 -1.01 -5.05 21.67
CA GLU A 188 -0.87 -3.70 21.11
C GLU A 188 -1.76 -3.50 19.88
N ALA A 189 -2.47 -2.36 19.83
CA ALA A 189 -3.43 -2.08 18.76
C ALA A 189 -2.78 -1.88 17.37
N ASP A 190 -1.50 -1.50 17.30
CA ASP A 190 -0.76 -1.28 16.04
C ASP A 190 -0.28 -2.59 15.38
N GLN A 191 -0.33 -3.69 16.12
CA GLN A 191 -0.12 -5.06 15.64
C GLN A 191 -1.40 -5.63 14.99
N VAL A 192 -2.56 -5.00 15.20
CA VAL A 192 -3.84 -5.43 14.62
C VAL A 192 -4.03 -4.82 13.23
N GLY A 193 -4.27 -5.67 12.24
CA GLY A 193 -4.55 -5.27 10.86
C GLY A 193 -6.04 -5.35 10.49
N LEU A 194 -6.40 -4.78 9.34
CA LEU A 194 -7.70 -5.01 8.71
C LEU A 194 -7.92 -6.49 8.42
N SER A 195 -6.88 -7.21 7.98
CA SER A 195 -6.92 -8.67 7.85
C SER A 195 -7.34 -9.37 9.14
N THR A 196 -6.74 -8.97 10.27
CA THR A 196 -7.05 -9.53 11.59
C THR A 196 -8.52 -9.31 11.96
N PHE A 197 -9.06 -8.10 11.76
CA PHE A 197 -10.48 -7.83 11.99
C PHE A 197 -11.38 -8.69 11.11
N PHE A 198 -11.10 -8.74 9.81
CA PHE A 198 -11.89 -9.51 8.85
C PHE A 198 -11.90 -11.00 9.17
N LEU A 199 -10.72 -11.59 9.39
CA LEU A 199 -10.58 -13.02 9.67
C LEU A 199 -11.18 -13.38 11.03
N THR A 200 -11.07 -12.52 12.04
CA THR A 200 -11.72 -12.72 13.34
C THR A 200 -13.24 -12.68 13.21
N ALA A 201 -13.79 -11.75 12.44
CA ALA A 201 -15.23 -11.69 12.19
C ALA A 201 -15.74 -12.90 11.40
N LEU A 202 -14.95 -13.36 10.41
CA LEU A 202 -15.23 -14.58 9.66
C LEU A 202 -15.20 -15.82 10.56
N ALA A 203 -14.20 -15.92 11.45
CA ALA A 203 -14.09 -17.02 12.40
C ALA A 203 -15.32 -17.11 13.32
N ASN A 204 -15.77 -15.97 13.86
CA ASN A 204 -17.00 -15.90 14.66
C ASN A 204 -18.22 -16.38 13.86
N GLN A 205 -18.39 -15.92 12.62
CA GLN A 205 -19.48 -16.38 11.76
C GLN A 205 -19.47 -17.89 11.52
N LEU A 206 -18.29 -18.48 11.31
CA LEU A 206 -18.15 -19.91 11.06
C LEU A 206 -18.44 -20.75 12.31
N LEU A 207 -18.07 -20.24 13.49
CA LEU A 207 -18.41 -20.83 14.79
C LEU A 207 -19.90 -20.64 15.17
N GLY A 208 -20.69 -19.98 14.33
CA GLY A 208 -22.13 -19.79 14.51
C GLY A 208 -22.52 -18.50 15.25
N ASN A 209 -21.58 -17.60 15.50
CA ASN A 209 -21.82 -16.27 16.07
C ASN A 209 -22.10 -15.23 14.97
N ASP A 210 -22.35 -13.98 15.37
CA ASP A 210 -22.48 -12.87 14.43
C ASP A 210 -21.14 -12.57 13.72
N PHE A 211 -21.18 -11.97 12.52
CA PHE A 211 -19.98 -11.52 11.80
C PHE A 211 -19.43 -10.25 12.44
N VAL A 212 -18.77 -10.40 13.59
CA VAL A 212 -18.16 -9.31 14.37
C VAL A 212 -16.78 -9.74 14.85
N PRO A 213 -15.79 -8.83 14.91
CA PRO A 213 -14.41 -9.18 15.19
C PRO A 213 -14.11 -9.34 16.70
N ASN A 214 -14.98 -10.05 17.41
CA ASN A 214 -14.75 -10.36 18.82
C ASN A 214 -13.64 -11.41 18.95
N PRO A 215 -12.69 -11.27 19.90
CA PRO A 215 -11.64 -12.27 20.08
C PRO A 215 -12.20 -13.68 20.25
N VAL A 216 -11.69 -14.62 19.46
CA VAL A 216 -12.09 -16.04 19.49
C VAL A 216 -11.44 -16.72 20.69
N SER A 217 -12.14 -17.61 21.39
CA SER A 217 -11.52 -18.36 22.48
C SER A 217 -10.46 -19.32 21.93
N ALA A 218 -9.32 -19.41 22.62
CA ALA A 218 -8.32 -20.43 22.30
C ALA A 218 -8.88 -21.88 22.33
N LEU A 219 -9.97 -22.13 23.06
CA LEU A 219 -10.64 -23.44 23.10
C LEU A 219 -11.42 -23.77 21.82
N GLU A 220 -11.83 -22.76 21.06
CA GLU A 220 -12.64 -22.92 19.84
C GLU A 220 -11.77 -23.11 18.60
N LEU A 221 -10.46 -22.91 18.70
CA LEU A 221 -9.53 -23.01 17.55
C LEU A 221 -9.55 -24.39 16.88
N PRO A 222 -9.59 -25.54 17.59
CA PRO A 222 -9.68 -26.84 16.92
C PRO A 222 -10.97 -27.04 16.14
N ASP A 223 -12.09 -26.49 16.63
CA ASP A 223 -13.39 -26.57 15.95
C ASP A 223 -13.40 -25.64 14.74
N LEU A 224 -12.89 -24.41 14.89
CA LEU A 224 -12.69 -23.49 13.78
C LEU A 224 -11.82 -24.11 12.68
N HIS A 225 -10.70 -24.76 13.05
CA HIS A 225 -9.81 -25.43 12.10
C HIS A 225 -10.53 -26.49 11.27
N GLN A 226 -11.38 -27.31 11.89
CA GLN A 226 -12.18 -28.31 11.16
C GLN A 226 -13.19 -27.69 10.18
N LEU A 227 -13.66 -26.47 10.45
CA LEU A 227 -14.60 -25.74 9.60
C LEU A 227 -13.92 -25.07 8.41
N VAL A 228 -12.68 -24.60 8.58
CA VAL A 228 -11.96 -23.84 7.54
C VAL A 228 -10.94 -24.66 6.77
N SER A 229 -10.40 -25.74 7.35
CA SER A 229 -9.24 -26.45 6.81
C SER A 229 -9.59 -27.78 6.15
N ARG A 230 -9.06 -28.01 4.94
CA ARG A 230 -9.05 -29.28 4.21
C ARG A 230 -7.64 -29.55 3.72
N ASP A 231 -7.06 -30.68 4.11
CA ASP A 231 -5.71 -31.09 3.71
C ASP A 231 -4.62 -30.02 3.92
N GLY A 232 -4.72 -29.29 5.04
CA GLY A 232 -3.75 -28.25 5.41
C GLY A 232 -3.93 -26.92 4.66
N LYS A 233 -5.04 -26.76 3.93
CA LYS A 233 -5.38 -25.54 3.18
C LYS A 233 -6.76 -25.03 3.56
N VAL A 234 -7.06 -23.78 3.24
CA VAL A 234 -8.45 -23.30 3.33
C VAL A 234 -9.32 -24.15 2.40
N ASP A 235 -10.47 -24.61 2.89
CA ASP A 235 -11.45 -25.39 2.12
C ASP A 235 -11.77 -24.65 0.81
N PRO A 236 -11.49 -25.27 -0.37
CA PRO A 236 -11.67 -24.61 -1.66
C PRO A 236 -13.11 -24.13 -1.89
N GLU A 237 -14.11 -24.85 -1.40
CA GLU A 237 -15.52 -24.45 -1.52
C GLU A 237 -15.82 -23.23 -0.64
N LEU A 238 -15.23 -23.17 0.56
CA LEU A 238 -15.33 -22.01 1.44
C LEU A 238 -14.67 -20.78 0.81
N ARG A 239 -13.43 -20.92 0.31
CA ARG A 239 -12.70 -19.83 -0.36
C ARG A 239 -13.49 -19.29 -1.53
N GLN A 240 -13.95 -20.16 -2.43
CA GLN A 240 -14.73 -19.75 -3.60
C GLN A 240 -16.01 -19.00 -3.19
N ARG A 241 -16.78 -19.56 -2.25
CA ARG A 241 -18.02 -18.94 -1.77
C ARG A 241 -17.79 -17.56 -1.15
N LEU A 242 -16.73 -17.38 -0.37
CA LEU A 242 -16.41 -16.09 0.26
C LEU A 242 -15.96 -15.06 -0.77
N VAL A 243 -15.09 -15.46 -1.70
CA VAL A 243 -14.63 -14.61 -2.80
C VAL A 243 -15.81 -14.15 -3.67
N GLU A 244 -16.69 -15.06 -4.06
CA GLU A 244 -17.89 -14.74 -4.86
C GLU A 244 -18.88 -13.84 -4.10
N ARG A 245 -19.08 -14.10 -2.80
CA ARG A 245 -19.94 -13.28 -1.95
C ARG A 245 -19.46 -11.84 -1.92
N PHE A 246 -18.20 -11.60 -1.57
CA PHE A 246 -17.68 -10.24 -1.41
C PHE A 246 -17.50 -9.53 -2.75
N GLU A 247 -17.18 -10.24 -3.84
CA GLU A 247 -17.20 -9.66 -5.19
C GLU A 247 -18.60 -9.15 -5.58
N THR A 248 -19.66 -9.84 -5.13
CA THR A 248 -21.05 -9.44 -5.35
C THR A 248 -21.46 -8.26 -4.47
N GLU A 249 -21.03 -8.23 -3.20
CA GLU A 249 -21.33 -7.15 -2.26
C GLU A 249 -20.58 -5.86 -2.61
N LEU A 250 -19.31 -5.97 -3.01
CA LEU A 250 -18.46 -4.87 -3.46
C LEU A 250 -17.45 -5.37 -4.52
N THR A 251 -17.69 -5.00 -5.78
CA THR A 251 -16.83 -5.38 -6.91
C THR A 251 -15.37 -5.00 -6.66
N GLY A 252 -14.45 -5.94 -6.87
CA GLY A 252 -13.01 -5.78 -6.63
C GLY A 252 -12.55 -6.10 -5.21
N SER A 253 -13.45 -6.30 -4.24
CA SER A 253 -13.07 -6.65 -2.86
C SER A 253 -12.59 -8.10 -2.70
N SER A 254 -12.87 -8.97 -3.68
CA SER A 254 -12.39 -10.36 -3.71
C SER A 254 -10.89 -10.48 -3.52
N ALA A 255 -10.09 -9.56 -4.06
CA ALA A 255 -8.64 -9.58 -3.93
C ALA A 255 -8.16 -9.42 -2.47
N PHE A 256 -8.87 -8.62 -1.66
CA PHE A 256 -8.58 -8.51 -0.23
C PHE A 256 -8.99 -9.78 0.52
N VAL A 257 -10.17 -10.33 0.22
CA VAL A 257 -10.66 -11.55 0.85
C VAL A 257 -9.73 -12.73 0.55
N ASP A 258 -9.32 -12.91 -0.70
CA ASP A 258 -8.40 -13.97 -1.09
C ASP A 258 -7.03 -13.83 -0.40
N TRP A 259 -6.52 -12.59 -0.29
CA TRP A 259 -5.29 -12.31 0.46
C TRP A 259 -5.42 -12.66 1.96
N CYS A 260 -6.52 -12.29 2.61
CA CYS A 260 -6.79 -12.67 3.99
C CYS A 260 -6.86 -14.20 4.16
N LEU A 261 -7.53 -14.90 3.24
CA LEU A 261 -7.62 -16.36 3.28
C LEU A 261 -6.27 -17.04 2.98
N ALA A 262 -5.38 -16.41 2.21
CA ALA A 262 -4.02 -16.90 2.03
C ALA A 262 -3.21 -16.77 3.34
N ALA A 263 -3.36 -15.66 4.08
CA ALA A 263 -2.73 -15.51 5.40
C ALA A 263 -3.25 -16.55 6.41
N LEU A 264 -4.57 -16.79 6.42
CA LEU A 264 -5.18 -17.85 7.25
C LEU A 264 -4.68 -19.25 6.84
N GLU A 265 -4.46 -19.50 5.55
CA GLU A 265 -3.90 -20.75 5.07
C GLU A 265 -2.48 -20.98 5.61
N GLU A 266 -1.64 -19.95 5.49
CA GLU A 266 -0.22 -19.98 5.86
C GLU A 266 0.01 -20.06 7.38
N GLU A 267 -0.78 -19.36 8.19
CA GLU A 267 -0.58 -19.31 9.64
C GLU A 267 -1.42 -20.31 10.44
N PHE A 268 -2.59 -20.72 9.93
CA PHE A 268 -3.57 -21.49 10.71
C PHE A 268 -3.89 -22.85 10.09
N CYS A 269 -4.26 -22.90 8.81
CA CYS A 269 -4.75 -24.14 8.21
C CYS A 269 -3.63 -25.19 8.04
N CYS A 270 -2.39 -24.74 7.81
CA CYS A 270 -1.23 -25.61 7.63
C CYS A 270 -0.82 -26.37 8.92
N LEU A 271 -1.31 -25.94 10.08
CA LEU A 271 -1.04 -26.55 11.37
C LEU A 271 -1.94 -27.77 11.60
N ASP A 272 -1.47 -28.72 12.42
CA ASP A 272 -2.32 -29.79 12.96
C ASP A 272 -3.29 -29.18 13.97
N ALA A 273 -4.59 -29.48 13.87
CA ALA A 273 -5.65 -29.01 14.76
C ALA A 273 -5.32 -29.18 16.26
N ARG A 274 -4.57 -30.22 16.63
CA ARG A 274 -4.17 -30.48 18.03
C ARG A 274 -2.92 -29.72 18.47
N ALA A 275 -2.16 -29.18 17.52
CA ALA A 275 -0.93 -28.43 17.76
C ALA A 275 -1.14 -26.91 17.65
N ILE A 276 -2.36 -26.45 17.39
CA ILE A 276 -2.67 -25.03 17.33
C ILE A 276 -2.49 -24.41 18.72
N ASP A 277 -1.56 -23.47 18.80
CA ASP A 277 -1.34 -22.67 19.99
C ASP A 277 -1.65 -21.22 19.64
N GLY A 278 -2.73 -20.70 20.23
CA GLY A 278 -3.24 -19.35 19.96
C GLY A 278 -2.23 -18.23 20.21
N ARG A 279 -1.16 -18.48 20.98
CA ARG A 279 -0.10 -17.49 21.25
C ARG A 279 0.76 -17.15 20.04
N PHE A 280 0.76 -18.00 19.01
CA PHE A 280 1.59 -17.82 17.81
C PHE A 280 0.80 -17.43 16.57
N LEU A 281 -0.50 -17.16 16.71
CA LEU A 281 -1.35 -16.71 15.60
C LEU A 281 -1.37 -15.18 15.52
N ALA A 282 -1.03 -14.61 14.36
CA ALA A 282 -1.10 -13.18 14.10
C ALA A 282 -2.33 -12.80 13.24
N CYS A 283 -2.84 -13.75 12.44
CA CYS A 283 -3.98 -13.54 11.55
C CYS A 283 -5.36 -13.43 12.22
N LEU A 284 -5.49 -13.76 13.52
CA LEU A 284 -6.76 -13.74 14.28
C LEU A 284 -6.57 -13.00 15.60
N LEU A 285 -7.63 -12.44 16.18
CA LEU A 285 -7.65 -12.07 17.60
C LEU A 285 -8.08 -13.28 18.41
N VAL A 286 -7.20 -13.77 19.30
CA VAL A 286 -7.44 -14.97 20.10
C VAL A 286 -7.32 -14.62 21.57
N ARG A 287 -8.41 -14.81 22.32
CA ARG A 287 -8.38 -14.71 23.77
C ARG A 287 -7.77 -15.97 24.35
N LEU A 288 -6.59 -15.80 24.94
CA LEU A 288 -5.90 -16.82 25.71
C LEU A 288 -6.70 -17.06 26.99
N ASN A 289 -6.98 -18.32 27.30
CA ASN A 289 -7.54 -18.63 28.60
C ASN A 289 -6.48 -18.22 29.63
N GLY A 290 -6.84 -17.32 30.54
CA GLY A 290 -5.95 -16.95 31.63
C GLY A 290 -5.43 -18.21 32.29
N THR A 291 -4.10 -18.37 32.33
CA THR A 291 -3.50 -19.14 33.41
C THR A 291 -4.04 -18.51 34.68
N GLY A 292 -4.83 -19.28 35.44
CA GLY A 292 -5.17 -18.90 36.79
C GLY A 292 -3.89 -18.48 37.50
N GLU A 293 -3.89 -17.28 38.05
CA GLU A 293 -3.04 -16.99 39.19
C GLU A 293 -3.49 -17.96 40.30
N ASP A 294 -2.68 -18.99 40.52
CA ASP A 294 -2.57 -19.72 41.79
C ASP A 294 -1.23 -19.35 42.44
#